data_AF-A0A3L7YTF1-F1
#
_entry.id   AF-A0A3L7YTF1-F1
#
_cell.length_a   1.000
_cell.length_b   1.000
_cell.length_c   1.000
_cell.angle_alpha   90.00
_cell.angle_beta   90.00
_cell.angle_gamma   90.00
#
_symmetry.space_group_name_H-M   'P 1'
#
loop_
_entity.id
_entity.type
_entity.pdbx_description
1 polymer ?
#
loop_
_entity_poly.entity_id
_entity_poly.type
_entity_poly.pdbx_seq_one_letter_code
_entity_poly.pdbx_strand_id
1 'polypeptide(L)'
;MRIIISAKSAAAKAGVLVTPVFSDQLDAPHLREADSKSGGRIAALRAIGEGTGSRYSCTLTSAGRLPADHLLLVGAGARADFGRQELQRWAAAATRRLAGRKVTRLAIDATGIIAALTSTSPALRAEGGASFGAGLSANATKQSDAAVIAVDFIVRGVIDGSFHEGVGGKSVIEAQPAALTVLEIIVPSSTDLAAAHEGARRAEIIASGVVRTRRWSNYPANEMPPLGIAEEARDRARAVGLRATIITATQLQRMGAGMLIAVGKGSKNPPCLVVLSGGKPGAKDPLGRRLAMVGKGVCFDTGGISLKPPAEMEEMKHDKNGAIAVLEAAATIAQLDPGRPIHAVAACVENMPGGNATRPGDVVTALNGKRVEITNTDAEGRLILGDALHYAERELGATHLVDVATLTGIAYAAYGGEVAATCGTDAGFLDEFHLAARRAGEVYWPYPLAEAYVKNMSTWSADFQNSGSREASLIRSGLFLREFVTVPWVHLDIAGTAYRRGVAPFAGRGSTGAAHTSLVELAMGGGVRR
;
A
#
# COMPACT_ATOMS: atom_id res chain seq x y z
N MET A 1 15.30 -10.58 11.08
CA MET A 1 15.38 -10.12 12.49
C MET A 1 14.61 -11.11 13.35
N ARG A 2 15.10 -11.55 14.51
CA ARG A 2 14.36 -12.46 15.41
C ARG A 2 13.32 -11.67 16.21
N ILE A 3 12.06 -12.08 16.16
CA ILE A 3 10.96 -11.45 16.92
C ILE A 3 10.67 -12.27 18.19
N ILE A 4 10.60 -11.61 19.33
CA ILE A 4 10.29 -12.19 20.64
C ILE A 4 9.08 -11.44 21.20
N ILE A 5 8.10 -12.16 21.75
CA ILE A 5 6.96 -11.56 22.43
C ILE A 5 7.02 -12.02 23.88
N SER A 6 6.99 -11.07 24.82
CA SER A 6 7.18 -11.36 26.23
C SER A 6 6.18 -10.62 27.11
N ALA A 7 5.77 -11.26 28.21
CA ALA A 7 4.76 -10.74 29.14
C ALA A 7 5.35 -9.95 30.33
N LYS A 8 6.68 -9.73 30.36
CA LYS A 8 7.40 -9.16 31.51
C LYS A 8 7.99 -7.80 31.15
N SER A 9 7.45 -6.74 31.76
CA SER A 9 7.76 -5.33 31.49
C SER A 9 9.22 -4.89 31.68
N ALA A 10 10.04 -5.66 32.40
CA ALA A 10 11.32 -5.13 32.89
C ALA A 10 12.47 -6.14 32.97
N ALA A 11 12.53 -7.13 32.07
CA ALA A 11 13.66 -8.08 32.02
C ALA A 11 14.43 -8.06 30.68
N ALA A 12 14.02 -7.22 29.72
CA ALA A 12 14.65 -7.16 28.41
C ALA A 12 16.03 -6.47 28.50
N LYS A 13 17.12 -7.24 28.58
CA LYS A 13 18.47 -6.73 28.31
C LYS A 13 18.53 -6.27 26.84
N ALA A 14 18.25 -5.00 26.54
CA ALA A 14 18.16 -4.46 25.18
C ALA A 14 19.11 -3.28 24.98
N GLY A 15 19.53 -3.02 23.74
CA GLY A 15 20.29 -1.79 23.45
C GLY A 15 19.40 -0.55 23.61
N VAL A 16 18.13 -0.66 23.19
CA VAL A 16 17.13 0.41 23.33
C VAL A 16 15.80 -0.17 23.77
N LEU A 17 15.20 0.37 24.83
CA LEU A 17 13.79 0.19 25.18
C LEU A 17 12.98 1.39 24.65
N VAL A 18 11.94 1.11 23.88
CA VAL A 18 11.01 2.12 23.34
C VAL A 18 9.73 2.11 24.17
N THR A 19 9.26 3.28 24.57
CA THR A 19 7.98 3.43 25.26
C THR A 19 7.10 4.49 24.60
N PRO A 20 5.79 4.22 24.40
CA PRO A 20 4.85 5.18 23.84
C PRO A 20 4.52 6.27 24.86
N VAL A 21 4.41 7.52 24.40
CA VAL A 21 3.92 8.65 25.19
C VAL A 21 2.72 9.27 24.49
N PHE A 22 1.53 9.13 25.08
CA PHE A 22 0.34 9.82 24.61
C PHE A 22 0.26 11.21 25.22
N SER A 23 -0.08 12.22 24.42
CA SER A 23 -0.13 13.62 24.86
C SER A 23 -1.22 13.89 25.90
N ASP A 24 -2.27 13.05 25.92
CA ASP A 24 -3.40 13.11 26.86
C ASP A 24 -3.25 12.16 28.07
N GLN A 25 -2.13 11.41 28.17
CA GLN A 25 -1.87 10.46 29.28
C GLN A 25 -0.39 10.42 29.68
N LEU A 26 0.15 11.54 30.11
CA LEU A 26 1.54 11.63 30.54
C LEU A 26 1.80 10.83 31.83
N ASP A 27 0.80 10.64 32.68
CA ASP A 27 0.92 9.92 33.94
C ASP A 27 0.57 8.42 33.83
N ALA A 28 0.45 7.85 32.63
CA ALA A 28 0.03 6.46 32.42
C ALA A 28 0.84 5.43 33.24
N PRO A 29 0.23 4.30 33.67
CA PRO A 29 0.89 3.30 34.51
C PRO A 29 2.24 2.80 33.99
N HIS A 30 2.36 2.52 32.69
CA HIS A 30 3.60 2.06 32.06
C HIS A 30 4.71 3.12 32.12
N LEU A 31 4.36 4.40 32.01
CA LEU A 31 5.31 5.52 32.12
C LEU A 31 5.79 5.72 33.56
N ARG A 32 4.90 5.60 34.56
CA ARG A 32 5.30 5.66 35.98
C ARG A 32 6.22 4.51 36.35
N GLU A 33 5.93 3.31 35.86
CA GLU A 33 6.77 2.14 36.08
C GLU A 33 8.14 2.31 35.43
N ALA A 34 8.18 2.71 34.15
CA ALA A 34 9.43 2.98 33.43
C ALA A 34 10.23 4.11 34.09
N ASP A 35 9.58 5.19 34.54
CA ASP A 35 10.24 6.32 35.18
C ASP A 35 10.87 5.91 36.52
N SER A 36 10.10 5.23 37.38
CA SER A 36 10.59 4.70 38.66
C SER A 36 11.80 3.79 38.46
N LYS A 37 11.73 2.85 37.50
CA LYS A 37 12.82 1.92 37.18
C LYS A 37 14.01 2.60 36.49
N SER A 38 13.81 3.73 35.82
CA SER A 38 14.89 4.52 35.24
C SER A 38 15.58 5.45 36.25
N GLY A 39 15.00 5.63 37.45
CA GLY A 39 15.47 6.59 38.44
C GLY A 39 15.02 8.03 38.17
N GLY A 40 13.81 8.23 37.63
CA GLY A 40 13.21 9.56 37.42
C GLY A 40 13.61 10.25 36.12
N ARG A 41 14.16 9.52 35.13
CA ARG A 41 14.66 10.13 33.90
C ARG A 41 13.57 10.67 32.98
N ILE A 42 12.39 10.04 32.96
CA ILE A 42 11.25 10.51 32.17
C ILE A 42 10.72 11.82 32.78
N ALA A 43 10.60 11.90 34.11
CA ALA A 43 10.21 13.13 34.78
C ALA A 43 11.23 14.27 34.52
N ALA A 44 12.53 13.98 34.58
CA ALA A 44 13.57 14.95 34.30
C ALA A 44 13.53 15.49 32.85
N LEU A 45 13.28 14.62 31.86
CA LEU A 45 13.08 15.05 30.46
C LEU A 45 11.85 15.95 30.31
N ARG A 46 10.75 15.60 30.97
CA ARG A 46 9.52 16.42 30.92
C ARG A 46 9.69 17.79 31.54
N ALA A 47 10.49 17.92 32.58
CA ALA A 47 10.79 19.20 33.21
C ALA A 47 11.44 20.21 32.24
N ILE A 48 12.08 19.74 31.16
CA ILE A 48 12.68 20.57 30.10
C ILE A 48 11.85 20.58 28.80
N GLY A 49 10.62 20.07 28.82
CA GLY A 49 9.73 20.06 27.65
C GLY A 49 9.95 18.90 26.67
N GLU A 50 10.74 17.89 27.05
CA GLU A 50 10.95 16.67 26.26
C GLU A 50 9.96 15.56 26.65
N GLY A 51 9.70 14.61 25.73
CA GLY A 51 8.79 13.49 26.03
C GLY A 51 7.35 13.92 26.33
N THR A 52 6.86 14.95 25.64
CA THR A 52 5.50 15.55 25.79
C THR A 52 4.41 14.79 25.04
N GLY A 53 4.76 13.76 24.29
CA GLY A 53 3.81 12.96 23.52
C GLY A 53 3.43 13.55 22.15
N SER A 54 4.07 14.64 21.71
CA SER A 54 3.90 15.17 20.35
C SER A 54 4.11 14.08 19.29
N ARG A 55 3.20 13.98 18.31
CA ARG A 55 3.13 12.82 17.41
C ARG A 55 4.45 12.60 16.67
N TYR A 56 5.00 11.40 16.82
CA TYR A 56 6.27 10.91 16.27
C TYR A 56 7.53 11.66 16.76
N SER A 57 7.42 12.53 17.77
CA SER A 57 8.60 13.08 18.43
C SER A 57 9.38 11.96 19.12
N CYS A 58 10.71 12.08 19.15
CA CYS A 58 11.59 11.01 19.62
C CYS A 58 12.67 11.56 20.55
N THR A 59 12.61 11.21 21.83
CA THR A 59 13.58 11.60 22.86
C THR A 59 14.39 10.38 23.31
N LEU A 60 15.70 10.37 23.04
CA LEU A 60 16.60 9.27 23.40
C LEU A 60 17.46 9.67 24.61
N THR A 61 17.50 8.82 25.64
CA THR A 61 18.31 9.02 26.86
C THR A 61 18.93 7.71 27.33
N SER A 62 19.87 7.76 28.28
CA SER A 62 20.35 6.57 28.99
C SER A 62 19.21 5.95 29.81
N ALA A 63 19.12 4.62 29.90
CA ALA A 63 18.00 3.98 30.59
C ALA A 63 18.09 4.02 32.12
N GLY A 64 19.19 4.50 32.70
CA GLY A 64 19.38 4.58 34.14
C GLY A 64 19.53 3.20 34.77
N ARG A 65 18.59 2.79 35.63
CA ARG A 65 18.59 1.46 36.29
C ARG A 65 17.77 0.40 35.56
N LEU A 66 17.19 0.75 34.41
CA LEU A 66 16.53 -0.24 33.55
C LEU A 66 17.57 -1.25 33.01
N PRO A 67 17.17 -2.50 32.69
CA PRO A 67 18.07 -3.48 32.09
C PRO A 67 18.54 -3.14 30.66
N ALA A 68 17.90 -2.16 30.01
CA ALA A 68 18.31 -1.69 28.69
C ALA A 68 19.42 -0.63 28.80
N ASP A 69 20.21 -0.42 27.75
CA ASP A 69 21.26 0.61 27.76
C ASP A 69 20.66 2.01 27.58
N HIS A 70 19.65 2.12 26.71
CA HIS A 70 18.97 3.37 26.38
C HIS A 70 17.45 3.26 26.48
N LEU A 71 16.81 4.40 26.75
CA LEU A 71 15.36 4.59 26.73
C LEU A 71 15.01 5.58 25.61
N LEU A 72 14.09 5.19 24.73
CA LEU A 72 13.54 6.01 23.67
C LEU A 72 12.06 6.28 23.95
N LEU A 73 11.73 7.53 24.23
CA LEU A 73 10.36 8.00 24.32
C LEU A 73 9.88 8.37 22.92
N VAL A 74 8.76 7.81 22.47
CA VAL A 74 8.18 8.15 21.16
C VAL A 74 6.76 8.65 21.35
N GLY A 75 6.51 9.88 20.92
CA GLY A 75 5.20 10.50 21.06
C GLY A 75 4.16 9.88 20.13
N ALA A 76 2.99 9.56 20.68
CA ALA A 76 1.87 8.94 19.97
C ALA A 76 0.75 9.93 19.61
N GLY A 77 0.82 11.18 20.10
CA GLY A 77 -0.27 12.14 20.02
C GLY A 77 -1.41 11.80 20.97
N ALA A 78 -2.62 12.29 20.67
CA ALA A 78 -3.82 11.98 21.45
C ALA A 78 -4.34 10.57 21.13
N ARG A 79 -4.83 9.85 22.14
CA ARG A 79 -5.36 8.48 21.97
C ARG A 79 -6.54 8.39 21.00
N ALA A 80 -7.39 9.42 20.95
CA ALA A 80 -8.56 9.45 20.07
C ALA A 80 -8.19 9.34 18.58
N ASP A 81 -6.99 9.82 18.23
CA ASP A 81 -6.48 9.87 16.86
C ASP A 81 -5.44 8.77 16.59
N PHE A 82 -5.28 7.79 17.48
CA PHE A 82 -4.28 6.74 17.37
C PHE A 82 -4.88 5.46 16.76
N GLY A 83 -4.89 5.43 15.43
CA GLY A 83 -5.36 4.31 14.62
C GLY A 83 -4.25 3.31 14.25
N ARG A 84 -4.61 2.35 13.38
CA ARG A 84 -3.66 1.37 12.82
C ARG A 84 -2.53 2.03 12.03
N GLN A 85 -2.87 3.04 11.23
CA GLN A 85 -1.90 3.82 10.47
C GLN A 85 -0.90 4.53 11.40
N GLU A 86 -1.41 5.20 12.43
CA GLU A 86 -0.59 5.89 13.42
C GLU A 86 0.31 4.94 14.18
N LEU A 87 -0.17 3.76 14.55
CA LEU A 87 0.62 2.75 15.23
C LEU A 87 1.78 2.26 14.36
N GLN A 88 1.53 1.96 13.08
CA GLN A 88 2.59 1.57 12.14
C GLN A 88 3.65 2.67 12.01
N ARG A 89 3.20 3.91 11.80
CA ARG A 89 4.07 5.08 11.65
C ARG A 89 4.84 5.39 12.93
N TRP A 90 4.23 5.19 14.09
CA TRP A 90 4.88 5.34 15.39
C TRP A 90 6.05 4.36 15.55
N ALA A 91 5.84 3.08 15.24
CA ALA A 91 6.90 2.07 15.29
C ALA A 91 8.00 2.32 14.22
N ALA A 92 7.61 2.82 13.04
CA ALA A 92 8.55 3.22 12.01
C ALA A 92 9.39 4.44 12.44
N ALA A 93 8.79 5.44 13.07
CA ALA A 93 9.50 6.61 13.60
C ALA A 93 10.51 6.21 14.69
N ALA A 94 10.08 5.32 15.61
CA ALA A 94 10.97 4.75 16.63
C ALA A 94 12.21 4.11 16.02
N THR A 95 12.01 3.32 14.96
CA THR A 95 13.09 2.59 14.29
C THR A 95 14.01 3.50 13.48
N ARG A 96 13.44 4.43 12.71
CA ARG A 96 14.20 5.41 11.92
C ARG A 96 15.05 6.32 12.78
N ARG A 97 14.61 6.65 13.99
CA ARG A 97 15.39 7.45 14.95
C ARG A 97 16.75 6.80 15.29
N LEU A 98 16.85 5.49 15.13
CA LEU A 98 18.04 4.69 15.40
C LEU A 98 18.98 4.57 14.19
N ALA A 99 18.62 5.11 13.02
CA ALA A 99 19.50 5.12 11.85
C ALA A 99 20.87 5.74 12.18
N GLY A 100 21.94 5.12 11.67
CA GLY A 100 23.33 5.48 11.94
C GLY A 100 23.86 5.06 13.32
N ARG A 101 23.02 4.47 14.19
CA ARG A 101 23.43 4.01 15.53
C ARG A 101 23.75 2.53 15.56
N LYS A 102 24.67 2.14 16.44
CA LYS A 102 25.07 0.74 16.68
C LYS A 102 24.07 0.05 17.63
N VAL A 103 22.84 -0.15 17.16
CA VAL A 103 21.79 -0.84 17.92
C VAL A 103 21.43 -2.15 17.21
N THR A 104 21.50 -3.26 17.94
CA THR A 104 21.18 -4.61 17.42
C THR A 104 19.96 -5.26 18.09
N ARG A 105 19.59 -4.82 19.30
CA ARG A 105 18.44 -5.32 20.05
C ARG A 105 17.52 -4.17 20.46
N LEU A 106 16.32 -4.17 19.90
CA LEU A 106 15.24 -3.23 20.20
C LEU A 106 14.18 -3.93 21.06
N ALA A 107 13.80 -3.33 22.18
CA ALA A 107 12.62 -3.73 22.94
C ALA A 107 11.54 -2.64 22.84
N ILE A 108 10.28 -3.01 22.66
CA ILE A 108 9.15 -2.09 22.59
C ILE A 108 8.17 -2.46 23.70
N ASP A 109 7.91 -1.54 24.63
CA ASP A 109 6.82 -1.67 25.59
C ASP A 109 5.48 -1.32 24.94
N ALA A 110 4.71 -2.36 24.58
CA ALA A 110 3.42 -2.20 23.94
C ALA A 110 2.26 -2.08 24.95
N THR A 111 2.50 -2.14 26.27
CA THR A 111 1.42 -2.15 27.26
C THR A 111 0.59 -0.87 27.22
N GLY A 112 1.23 0.30 27.07
CA GLY A 112 0.55 1.58 26.88
C GLY A 112 -0.26 1.68 25.58
N ILE A 113 0.27 1.12 24.48
CA ILE A 113 -0.44 1.05 23.20
C ILE A 113 -1.68 0.16 23.34
N ILE A 114 -1.53 -1.04 23.91
CA ILE A 114 -2.62 -2.00 24.08
C ILE A 114 -3.71 -1.43 25.00
N ALA A 115 -3.34 -0.70 26.05
CA ALA A 115 -4.28 -0.01 26.90
C ALA A 115 -5.04 1.13 26.18
N ALA A 116 -4.39 1.81 25.21
CA ALA A 116 -5.03 2.84 24.39
C ALA A 116 -5.96 2.25 23.32
N LEU A 117 -5.72 1.01 22.88
CA LEU A 117 -6.59 0.26 21.99
C LEU A 117 -7.82 -0.27 22.74
N THR A 118 -8.76 0.62 23.06
CA THR A 118 -10.06 0.27 23.66
C THR A 118 -11.10 -0.06 22.58
N SER A 119 -12.25 -0.63 22.96
CA SER A 119 -13.37 -0.91 22.02
C SER A 119 -13.89 0.32 21.27
N THR A 120 -13.60 1.53 21.76
CA THR A 120 -13.92 2.80 21.11
C THR A 120 -12.82 3.30 20.18
N SER A 121 -11.61 2.73 20.23
CA SER A 121 -10.49 3.12 19.37
C SER A 121 -10.79 2.84 17.89
N PRO A 122 -10.52 3.81 16.99
CA PRO A 122 -10.62 3.59 15.54
C PRO A 122 -9.86 2.35 15.05
N ALA A 123 -8.73 2.00 15.71
CA ALA A 123 -7.92 0.84 15.36
C ALA A 123 -8.65 -0.51 15.58
N LEU A 124 -9.52 -0.61 16.59
CA LEU A 124 -10.35 -1.81 16.82
C LEU A 124 -11.63 -1.81 15.97
N ARG A 125 -12.09 -0.64 15.51
CA ARG A 125 -13.31 -0.48 14.69
C ARG A 125 -13.14 -0.72 13.20
N ALA A 126 -11.99 -1.26 12.77
CA ALA A 126 -11.77 -1.60 11.37
C ALA A 126 -12.79 -2.60 10.79
N GLU A 127 -13.61 -3.24 11.63
CA GLU A 127 -14.69 -4.16 11.26
C GLU A 127 -16.08 -3.49 11.09
N GLY A 128 -16.19 -2.16 11.20
CA GLY A 128 -17.42 -1.40 10.97
C GLY A 128 -17.62 -0.98 9.51
N GLY A 129 -18.83 -1.16 8.96
CA GLY A 129 -19.19 -0.90 7.57
C GLY A 129 -20.16 0.27 7.39
N ALA A 130 -19.70 1.29 6.66
CA ALA A 130 -20.44 2.06 5.67
C ALA A 130 -19.44 2.99 4.94
N SER A 131 -19.57 3.13 3.62
CA SER A 131 -18.82 4.10 2.82
C SER A 131 -19.12 5.57 3.17
N PHE A 132 -20.13 5.84 4.01
CA PHE A 132 -20.48 7.17 4.51
C PHE A 132 -20.91 7.09 5.99
N GLY A 133 -20.21 7.82 6.87
CA GLY A 133 -20.55 7.98 8.29
C GLY A 133 -19.83 7.04 9.25
N ALA A 134 -20.04 7.27 10.56
CA ALA A 134 -19.56 6.39 11.62
C ALA A 134 -20.30 5.05 11.53
N GLY A 135 -19.82 4.16 10.65
CA GLY A 135 -20.31 2.80 10.48
C GLY A 135 -20.03 1.95 11.71
N LEU A 136 -20.73 2.23 12.80
CA LEU A 136 -20.90 1.31 13.90
C LEU A 136 -21.94 0.29 13.49
N SER A 137 -21.51 -0.76 12.78
CA SER A 137 -22.25 -2.01 12.88
C SER A 137 -22.09 -2.49 14.33
N ALA A 138 -23.15 -2.33 15.13
CA ALA A 138 -23.24 -2.88 16.48
C ALA A 138 -23.14 -4.43 16.50
N ASN A 139 -23.14 -5.07 15.32
CA ASN A 139 -23.15 -6.53 15.15
C ASN A 139 -21.84 -7.11 14.62
N ALA A 140 -20.72 -6.36 14.59
CA ALA A 140 -19.39 -6.94 14.39
C ALA A 140 -18.98 -7.75 15.63
N THR A 141 -19.52 -8.96 15.74
CA THR A 141 -19.41 -9.88 16.89
C THR A 141 -18.01 -10.48 17.10
N LYS A 142 -17.02 -10.15 16.26
CA LYS A 142 -15.60 -10.49 16.45
C LYS A 142 -14.79 -9.23 16.75
N GLN A 143 -14.67 -8.91 18.03
CA GLN A 143 -13.69 -7.92 18.47
C GLN A 143 -12.29 -8.53 18.25
N SER A 144 -11.44 -7.84 17.48
CA SER A 144 -10.04 -8.23 17.31
C SER A 144 -9.27 -8.02 18.61
N ASP A 145 -8.38 -8.95 18.96
CA ASP A 145 -7.52 -8.81 20.13
C ASP A 145 -6.57 -7.61 19.94
N ALA A 146 -6.68 -6.63 20.83
CA ALA A 146 -5.87 -5.42 20.83
C ALA A 146 -4.36 -5.72 20.88
N ALA A 147 -3.95 -6.77 21.59
CA ALA A 147 -2.56 -7.18 21.66
C ALA A 147 -2.05 -7.73 20.32
N VAL A 148 -2.88 -8.51 19.62
CA VAL A 148 -2.53 -9.04 18.29
C VAL A 148 -2.42 -7.92 17.27
N ILE A 149 -3.34 -6.95 17.29
CA ILE A 149 -3.25 -5.74 16.44
C ILE A 149 -1.99 -4.94 16.77
N ALA A 150 -1.72 -4.72 18.05
CA ALA A 150 -0.53 -3.99 18.49
C ALA A 150 0.75 -4.63 17.97
N VAL A 151 0.89 -5.94 18.17
CA VAL A 151 2.04 -6.71 17.70
C VAL A 151 2.17 -6.66 16.19
N ASP A 152 1.08 -6.89 15.44
CA ASP A 152 1.09 -6.88 13.98
C ASP A 152 1.61 -5.54 13.42
N PHE A 153 1.03 -4.42 13.85
CA PHE A 153 1.43 -3.10 13.35
C PHE A 153 2.77 -2.61 13.87
N ILE A 154 3.19 -3.03 15.08
CA ILE A 154 4.56 -2.79 15.57
C ILE A 154 5.57 -3.50 14.67
N VAL A 155 5.36 -4.78 14.36
CA VAL A 155 6.27 -5.54 13.47
C VAL A 155 6.33 -4.89 12.09
N ARG A 156 5.17 -4.53 11.50
CA ARG A 156 5.13 -3.82 10.21
C ARG A 156 5.90 -2.51 10.26
N GLY A 157 5.65 -1.69 11.28
CA GLY A 157 6.32 -0.40 11.44
C GLY A 157 7.82 -0.51 11.66
N VAL A 158 8.30 -1.49 12.43
CA VAL A 158 9.74 -1.71 12.62
C VAL A 158 10.41 -2.12 11.30
N ILE A 159 9.80 -3.00 10.52
CA ILE A 159 10.31 -3.40 9.20
C ILE A 159 10.31 -2.20 8.24
N ASP A 160 9.23 -1.43 8.19
CA ASP A 160 9.11 -0.24 7.35
C ASP A 160 10.12 0.85 7.72
N GLY A 161 10.33 1.08 9.02
CA GLY A 161 11.31 2.02 9.52
C GLY A 161 12.76 1.57 9.30
N SER A 162 12.96 0.26 9.06
CA SER A 162 14.25 -0.32 8.68
C SER A 162 14.50 -0.29 7.16
N PHE A 163 13.53 0.15 6.36
CA PHE A 163 13.72 0.31 4.93
C PHE A 163 14.65 1.49 4.62
N HIS A 164 15.69 1.23 3.85
CA HIS A 164 16.53 2.27 3.24
C HIS A 164 16.02 2.56 1.83
N GLU A 165 15.73 3.83 1.57
CA GLU A 165 15.13 4.29 0.33
C GLU A 165 16.11 4.33 -0.86
N GLY A 166 17.39 4.11 -0.59
CA GLY A 166 18.43 4.12 -1.61
C GLY A 166 18.26 3.03 -2.66
N VAL A 167 18.63 3.37 -3.89
CA VAL A 167 18.69 2.43 -5.03
C VAL A 167 20.14 2.37 -5.49
N GLY A 168 20.65 1.16 -5.74
CA GLY A 168 22.04 0.98 -6.19
C GLY A 168 23.10 1.53 -5.22
N GLY A 169 22.80 1.57 -3.92
CA GLY A 169 23.72 2.09 -2.89
C GLY A 169 23.82 3.61 -2.80
N LYS A 170 23.02 4.38 -3.56
CA LYS A 170 22.96 5.84 -3.48
C LYS A 170 21.64 6.28 -2.83
N SER A 171 21.72 7.23 -1.89
CA SER A 171 20.56 7.81 -1.20
C SER A 171 20.86 9.23 -0.73
N VAL A 172 19.83 10.07 -0.65
CA VAL A 172 19.89 11.37 0.05
C VAL A 172 19.89 11.22 1.57
N ILE A 173 19.61 10.01 2.06
CA ILE A 173 19.72 9.62 3.47
C ILE A 173 21.02 8.85 3.63
N GLU A 174 22.05 9.52 4.17
CA GLU A 174 23.37 8.92 4.39
C GLU A 174 23.37 7.86 5.50
N ALA A 175 22.55 8.07 6.54
CA ALA A 175 22.48 7.17 7.68
C ALA A 175 21.81 5.84 7.28
N GLN A 176 22.57 4.74 7.39
CA GLN A 176 22.03 3.40 7.22
C GLN A 176 21.06 3.04 8.35
N PRO A 177 20.03 2.21 8.10
CA PRO A 177 19.18 1.69 9.16
C PRO A 177 20.02 0.99 10.24
N ALA A 178 19.55 1.03 11.49
CA ALA A 178 20.17 0.25 12.55
C ALA A 178 20.13 -1.25 12.18
N ALA A 179 21.24 -1.96 12.40
CA ALA A 179 21.36 -3.38 12.11
C ALA A 179 20.64 -4.25 13.16
N LEU A 180 19.32 -4.07 13.27
CA LEU A 180 18.49 -4.77 14.25
C LEU A 180 18.47 -6.27 13.96
N THR A 181 19.00 -7.05 14.89
CA THR A 181 18.98 -8.52 14.85
C THR A 181 17.86 -9.10 15.72
N VAL A 182 17.41 -8.37 16.75
CA VAL A 182 16.35 -8.79 17.68
C VAL A 182 15.35 -7.66 17.91
N LEU A 183 14.06 -7.98 17.76
CA LEU A 183 12.93 -7.18 18.22
C LEU A 183 12.22 -7.93 19.34
N GLU A 184 12.13 -7.34 20.53
CA GLU A 184 11.29 -7.82 21.63
C GLU A 184 10.07 -6.91 21.79
N ILE A 185 8.87 -7.47 21.79
CA ILE A 185 7.62 -6.75 22.03
C ILE A 185 7.07 -7.22 23.37
N ILE A 186 7.00 -6.28 24.32
CA ILE A 186 6.51 -6.53 25.67
C ILE A 186 5.00 -6.26 25.67
N VAL A 187 4.22 -7.26 26.07
CA VAL A 187 2.75 -7.23 26.11
C VAL A 187 2.24 -7.47 27.54
N PRO A 188 0.99 -7.13 27.87
CA PRO A 188 0.38 -7.49 29.15
C PRO A 188 0.43 -8.99 29.41
N SER A 189 0.51 -9.40 30.68
CA SER A 189 0.58 -10.82 31.03
C SER A 189 -0.70 -11.61 30.73
N SER A 190 -1.81 -10.92 30.46
CA SER A 190 -3.08 -11.51 30.03
C SER A 190 -3.16 -11.79 28.53
N THR A 191 -2.15 -11.39 27.73
CA THR A 191 -2.14 -11.58 26.28
C THR A 191 -1.99 -13.06 25.93
N ASP A 192 -2.79 -13.54 24.96
CA ASP A 192 -2.54 -14.81 24.30
C ASP A 192 -1.27 -14.72 23.46
N LEU A 193 -0.17 -15.27 24.01
CA LEU A 193 1.14 -15.24 23.36
C LEU A 193 1.16 -16.04 22.05
N ALA A 194 0.35 -17.09 21.93
CA ALA A 194 0.30 -17.88 20.70
C ALA A 194 -0.34 -17.08 19.56
N ALA A 195 -1.47 -16.43 19.84
CA ALA A 195 -2.12 -15.54 18.88
C ALA A 195 -1.23 -14.33 18.51
N ALA A 196 -0.54 -13.76 19.49
CA ALA A 196 0.40 -12.67 19.26
C ALA A 196 1.58 -13.10 18.36
N HIS A 197 2.14 -14.29 18.58
CA HIS A 197 3.22 -14.84 17.74
C HIS A 197 2.78 -15.09 16.30
N GLU A 198 1.56 -15.59 16.10
CA GLU A 198 1.01 -15.74 14.75
C GLU A 198 0.76 -14.38 14.08
N GLY A 199 0.28 -13.37 14.84
CA GLY A 199 0.18 -11.99 14.38
C GLY A 199 1.51 -11.41 13.92
N ALA A 200 2.59 -11.63 14.68
CA ALA A 200 3.94 -11.22 14.30
C ALA A 200 4.43 -11.90 13.01
N ARG A 201 4.21 -13.21 12.86
CA ARG A 201 4.57 -13.97 11.65
C ARG A 201 3.84 -13.45 10.43
N ARG A 202 2.52 -13.21 10.56
CA ARG A 202 1.70 -12.61 9.51
C ARG A 202 2.22 -11.22 9.12
N ALA A 203 2.51 -10.37 10.09
CA ALA A 203 3.02 -9.03 9.89
C ALA A 203 4.36 -9.00 9.15
N GLU A 204 5.29 -9.91 9.49
CA GLU A 204 6.59 -10.01 8.82
C GLU A 204 6.44 -10.31 7.32
N ILE A 205 5.53 -11.22 6.95
CA ILE A 205 5.26 -11.57 5.55
C ILE A 205 4.67 -10.38 4.79
N ILE A 206 3.73 -9.66 5.40
CA ILE A 206 3.10 -8.48 4.79
C ILE A 206 4.10 -7.34 4.61
N ALA A 207 4.81 -6.96 5.67
CA ALA A 207 5.78 -5.87 5.63
C ALA A 207 6.93 -6.15 4.66
N SER A 208 7.36 -7.42 4.56
CA SER A 208 8.35 -7.82 3.55
C SER A 208 7.82 -7.63 2.12
N GLY A 209 6.53 -7.86 1.88
CA GLY A 209 5.86 -7.55 0.62
C GLY A 209 5.85 -6.05 0.33
N VAL A 210 5.46 -5.23 1.31
CA VAL A 210 5.49 -3.76 1.20
C VAL A 210 6.91 -3.26 0.87
N VAL A 211 7.93 -3.76 1.57
CA VAL A 211 9.34 -3.42 1.30
C VAL A 211 9.77 -3.77 -0.13
N ARG A 212 9.35 -4.92 -0.66
CA ARG A 212 9.60 -5.29 -2.07
C ARG A 212 8.86 -4.37 -3.03
N THR A 213 7.58 -4.08 -2.77
CA THR A 213 6.78 -3.11 -3.55
C THR A 213 7.50 -1.77 -3.63
N ARG A 214 7.99 -1.26 -2.50
CA ARG A 214 8.72 0.02 -2.44
C ARG A 214 10.03 -0.04 -3.21
N ARG A 215 10.79 -1.13 -3.06
CA ARG A 215 12.08 -1.31 -3.76
C ARG A 215 11.91 -1.34 -5.27
N TRP A 216 10.99 -2.18 -5.77
CA TRP A 216 10.68 -2.26 -7.21
C TRP A 216 10.22 -0.90 -7.76
N SER A 217 9.32 -0.25 -7.02
CA SER A 217 8.76 1.05 -7.41
C SER A 217 9.79 2.17 -7.46
N ASN A 218 10.85 2.08 -6.64
CA ASN A 218 11.90 3.09 -6.57
C ASN A 218 12.94 2.98 -7.68
N TYR A 219 13.09 1.79 -8.32
CA TYR A 219 14.04 1.62 -9.41
C TYR A 219 13.77 2.63 -10.54
N PRO A 220 14.84 3.21 -11.11
CA PRO A 220 14.71 4.14 -12.22
C PRO A 220 14.19 3.40 -13.46
N ALA A 221 13.51 4.12 -14.34
CA ALA A 221 12.83 3.51 -15.48
C ALA A 221 13.78 2.78 -16.45
N ASN A 222 15.02 3.23 -16.59
CA ASN A 222 16.03 2.58 -17.42
C ASN A 222 16.51 1.23 -16.86
N GLU A 223 16.32 0.96 -15.57
CA GLU A 223 16.64 -0.33 -14.94
C GLU A 223 15.39 -1.21 -14.76
N MET A 224 14.20 -0.61 -14.77
CA MET A 224 12.93 -1.32 -14.65
C MET A 224 11.94 -0.97 -15.77
N PRO A 225 12.26 -1.33 -17.04
CA PRO A 225 11.33 -1.25 -18.16
C PRO A 225 10.25 -2.35 -18.06
N PRO A 226 9.25 -2.38 -18.96
CA PRO A 226 8.17 -3.38 -18.94
C PRO A 226 8.65 -4.84 -18.80
N LEU A 227 9.65 -5.26 -19.58
CA LEU A 227 10.20 -6.62 -19.49
C LEU A 227 10.99 -6.85 -18.20
N GLY A 228 11.59 -5.82 -17.61
CA GLY A 228 12.24 -5.91 -16.30
C GLY A 228 11.25 -6.23 -15.18
N ILE A 229 10.06 -5.60 -15.21
CA ILE A 229 8.96 -5.97 -14.31
C ILE A 229 8.52 -7.43 -14.54
N ALA A 230 8.41 -7.85 -15.80
CA ALA A 230 7.99 -9.21 -16.15
C ALA A 230 8.97 -10.29 -15.64
N GLU A 231 10.27 -10.04 -15.72
CA GLU A 231 11.33 -10.93 -15.22
C GLU A 231 11.30 -11.04 -13.69
N GLU A 232 11.28 -9.91 -13.00
CA GLU A 232 11.18 -9.85 -11.54
C GLU A 232 9.90 -10.55 -11.04
N ALA A 233 8.76 -10.29 -11.69
CA ALA A 233 7.48 -10.93 -11.36
C ALA A 233 7.49 -12.45 -11.58
N ARG A 234 8.15 -12.94 -12.63
CA ARG A 234 8.29 -14.38 -12.89
C ARG A 234 9.10 -15.07 -11.81
N ASP A 235 10.23 -14.48 -11.44
CA ASP A 235 11.12 -15.04 -10.44
C ASP A 235 10.47 -15.00 -9.05
N ARG A 236 9.76 -13.91 -8.77
CA ARG A 236 8.92 -13.78 -7.59
C ARG A 236 7.82 -14.84 -7.52
N ALA A 237 7.09 -15.04 -8.61
CA ALA A 237 6.02 -16.04 -8.69
C ALA A 237 6.54 -17.45 -8.42
N ARG A 238 7.69 -17.81 -9.02
CA ARG A 238 8.37 -19.08 -8.78
C ARG A 238 8.69 -19.29 -7.30
N ALA A 239 9.20 -18.26 -6.63
CA ALA A 239 9.59 -18.34 -5.21
C ALA A 239 8.42 -18.59 -4.26
N VAL A 240 7.19 -18.29 -4.66
CA VAL A 240 5.97 -18.41 -3.81
C VAL A 240 4.93 -19.37 -4.38
N GLY A 241 5.28 -20.15 -5.42
CA GLY A 241 4.39 -21.16 -6.00
C GLY A 241 3.23 -20.61 -6.83
N LEU A 242 3.37 -19.40 -7.39
CA LEU A 242 2.42 -18.85 -8.35
C LEU A 242 2.84 -19.19 -9.80
N ARG A 243 1.86 -19.25 -10.70
CA ARG A 243 2.11 -19.31 -12.15
C ARG A 243 2.25 -17.90 -12.69
N ALA A 244 3.31 -17.65 -13.46
CA ALA A 244 3.52 -16.42 -14.21
C ALA A 244 3.30 -16.66 -15.71
N THR A 245 2.50 -15.81 -16.34
CA THR A 245 2.31 -15.74 -17.80
C THR A 245 2.69 -14.33 -18.25
N ILE A 246 3.57 -14.22 -19.24
CA ILE A 246 3.99 -12.95 -19.82
C ILE A 246 3.44 -12.90 -21.25
N ILE A 247 2.56 -11.93 -21.50
CA ILE A 247 1.96 -11.70 -22.81
C ILE A 247 2.76 -10.60 -23.51
N THR A 248 3.48 -10.99 -24.55
CA THR A 248 4.36 -10.10 -25.33
C THR A 248 3.57 -9.14 -26.21
N ALA A 249 4.20 -8.06 -26.65
CA ALA A 249 3.62 -7.10 -27.61
C ALA A 249 3.03 -7.80 -28.86
N THR A 250 3.70 -8.80 -29.43
CA THR A 250 3.18 -9.54 -30.59
C THR A 250 1.93 -10.36 -30.27
N GLN A 251 1.80 -10.87 -29.04
CA GLN A 251 0.57 -11.56 -28.61
C GLN A 251 -0.55 -10.56 -28.33
N LEU A 252 -0.23 -9.43 -27.70
CA LEU A 252 -1.17 -8.32 -27.45
C LEU A 252 -1.76 -7.77 -28.75
N GLN A 253 -0.93 -7.57 -29.77
CA GLN A 253 -1.39 -7.14 -31.08
C GLN A 253 -2.31 -8.19 -31.74
N ARG A 254 -1.98 -9.48 -31.63
CA ARG A 254 -2.78 -10.57 -32.20
C ARG A 254 -4.14 -10.74 -31.53
N MET A 255 -4.24 -10.50 -30.21
CA MET A 255 -5.51 -10.55 -29.49
C MET A 255 -6.36 -9.28 -29.64
N GLY A 256 -5.81 -8.21 -30.24
CA GLY A 256 -6.54 -6.95 -30.41
C GLY A 256 -6.55 -6.04 -29.18
N ALA A 257 -5.54 -6.13 -28.31
CA ALA A 257 -5.34 -5.20 -27.19
C ALA A 257 -4.81 -3.83 -27.68
N GLY A 258 -5.64 -3.15 -28.50
CA GLY A 258 -5.21 -1.99 -29.26
C GLY A 258 -4.92 -0.76 -28.41
N MET A 259 -5.57 -0.61 -27.25
CA MET A 259 -5.29 0.50 -26.34
C MET A 259 -3.90 0.34 -25.68
N LEU A 260 -3.59 -0.85 -25.20
CA LEU A 260 -2.31 -1.14 -24.57
C LEU A 260 -1.14 -1.01 -25.58
N ILE A 261 -1.31 -1.55 -26.79
CA ILE A 261 -0.33 -1.38 -27.88
C ILE A 261 -0.16 0.10 -28.25
N ALA A 262 -1.24 0.87 -28.35
CA ALA A 262 -1.17 2.28 -28.72
C ALA A 262 -0.37 3.10 -27.71
N VAL A 263 -0.44 2.80 -26.41
CA VAL A 263 0.37 3.50 -25.41
C VAL A 263 1.85 3.12 -25.55
N GLY A 264 2.16 1.83 -25.67
CA GLY A 264 3.54 1.35 -25.66
C GLY A 264 4.34 1.55 -26.97
N LYS A 265 3.68 1.71 -28.12
CA LYS A 265 4.35 1.71 -29.44
C LYS A 265 5.35 2.86 -29.68
N GLY A 266 5.30 3.91 -28.85
CA GLY A 266 6.23 5.04 -28.90
C GLY A 266 7.61 4.72 -28.30
N SER A 267 7.70 3.74 -27.39
CA SER A 267 8.96 3.35 -26.76
C SER A 267 9.70 2.26 -27.53
N LYS A 268 11.03 2.21 -27.36
CA LYS A 268 11.86 1.06 -27.74
C LYS A 268 11.68 -0.14 -26.79
N ASN A 269 11.22 0.10 -25.57
CA ASN A 269 10.89 -0.95 -24.61
C ASN A 269 9.45 -1.44 -24.89
N PRO A 270 9.28 -2.67 -25.43
CA PRO A 270 7.98 -3.12 -25.88
C PRO A 270 7.01 -3.32 -24.70
N PRO A 271 5.71 -3.07 -24.90
CA PRO A 271 4.70 -3.31 -23.87
C PRO A 271 4.51 -4.81 -23.62
N CYS A 272 4.06 -5.15 -22.41
CA CYS A 272 3.65 -6.51 -22.06
C CYS A 272 2.54 -6.52 -20.99
N LEU A 273 1.78 -7.62 -20.95
CA LEU A 273 0.87 -7.92 -19.83
C LEU A 273 1.48 -9.02 -18.97
N VAL A 274 1.68 -8.76 -17.69
CA VAL A 274 2.23 -9.73 -16.73
C VAL A 274 1.07 -10.27 -15.89
N VAL A 275 0.88 -11.58 -15.89
CA VAL A 275 -0.22 -12.25 -15.20
C VAL A 275 0.32 -13.25 -14.19
N LEU A 276 0.03 -13.04 -12.90
CA LEU A 276 0.27 -14.01 -11.84
C LEU A 276 -1.04 -14.69 -11.45
N SER A 277 -1.02 -16.02 -11.32
CA SER A 277 -2.21 -16.80 -10.98
C SER A 277 -1.91 -17.84 -9.89
N GLY A 278 -2.74 -17.84 -8.86
CA GLY A 278 -2.73 -18.80 -7.76
C GLY A 278 -3.98 -19.68 -7.72
N GLY A 279 -3.89 -20.81 -7.02
CA GLY A 279 -4.99 -21.75 -6.87
C GLY A 279 -5.28 -22.61 -8.10
N LYS A 280 -6.26 -23.51 -7.97
CA LYS A 280 -6.70 -24.38 -9.06
C LYS A 280 -7.50 -23.54 -10.08
N PRO A 281 -7.39 -23.82 -11.40
CA PRO A 281 -8.23 -23.15 -12.41
C PRO A 281 -9.71 -23.20 -12.05
N GLY A 282 -10.40 -22.07 -12.17
CA GLY A 282 -11.83 -21.95 -11.84
C GLY A 282 -12.19 -21.97 -10.35
N ALA A 283 -11.22 -22.18 -9.45
CA ALA A 283 -11.48 -22.17 -8.01
C ALA A 283 -11.91 -20.78 -7.53
N LYS A 284 -12.79 -20.78 -6.53
CA LYS A 284 -13.29 -19.60 -5.84
C LYS A 284 -12.68 -19.50 -4.46
N ASP A 285 -12.53 -18.28 -3.97
CA ASP A 285 -12.15 -18.02 -2.58
C ASP A 285 -13.32 -18.35 -1.61
N PRO A 286 -13.12 -18.30 -0.27
CA PRO A 286 -14.16 -18.59 0.72
C PRO A 286 -15.41 -17.70 0.62
N LEU A 287 -15.32 -16.55 -0.04
CA LEU A 287 -16.45 -15.65 -0.30
C LEU A 287 -17.10 -15.91 -1.67
N GLY A 288 -16.71 -16.96 -2.37
CA GLY A 288 -17.27 -17.34 -3.67
C GLY A 288 -16.73 -16.53 -4.85
N ARG A 289 -15.63 -15.79 -4.66
CA ARG A 289 -15.08 -14.87 -5.67
C ARG A 289 -13.95 -15.52 -6.47
N ARG A 290 -13.82 -15.09 -7.72
CA ARG A 290 -12.58 -15.18 -8.49
C ARG A 290 -11.99 -13.78 -8.56
N LEU A 291 -11.30 -13.39 -7.50
CA LEU A 291 -10.74 -12.04 -7.37
C LEU A 291 -9.57 -11.86 -8.34
N ALA A 292 -9.57 -10.77 -9.10
CA ALA A 292 -8.43 -10.33 -9.88
C ALA A 292 -8.07 -8.89 -9.53
N MET A 293 -6.76 -8.64 -9.37
CA MET A 293 -6.18 -7.35 -9.07
C MET A 293 -5.45 -6.84 -10.31
N VAL A 294 -5.77 -5.65 -10.79
CA VAL A 294 -5.24 -5.09 -12.04
C VAL A 294 -4.42 -3.84 -11.73
N GLY A 295 -3.18 -3.74 -12.22
CA GLY A 295 -2.29 -2.64 -11.86
C GLY A 295 -1.80 -1.86 -13.08
N LYS A 296 -1.86 -0.52 -12.99
CA LYS A 296 -1.22 0.39 -13.95
C LYS A 296 0.31 0.26 -13.85
N GLY A 297 0.95 -0.11 -14.96
CA GLY A 297 2.40 -0.35 -15.05
C GLY A 297 3.12 0.56 -16.04
N VAL A 298 2.88 1.87 -15.98
CA VAL A 298 3.62 2.81 -16.83
C VAL A 298 5.01 3.01 -16.23
N CYS A 299 6.02 2.38 -16.82
CA CYS A 299 7.38 2.33 -16.25
C CYS A 299 8.05 3.70 -16.23
N PHE A 300 7.70 4.54 -17.22
CA PHE A 300 7.97 5.96 -17.27
C PHE A 300 6.89 6.63 -18.10
N ASP A 301 6.43 7.80 -17.65
CA ASP A 301 5.38 8.57 -18.30
C ASP A 301 5.86 9.97 -18.66
N THR A 302 6.22 10.19 -19.92
CA THR A 302 6.49 11.54 -20.42
C THR A 302 5.20 12.28 -20.80
N GLY A 303 4.06 11.59 -20.83
CA GLY A 303 2.81 12.00 -21.46
C GLY A 303 2.73 11.74 -22.97
N GLY A 304 3.73 11.12 -23.58
CA GLY A 304 3.79 10.91 -25.03
C GLY A 304 3.90 12.21 -25.83
N ILE A 305 3.09 12.36 -26.89
CA ILE A 305 3.03 13.60 -27.70
C ILE A 305 2.43 14.77 -26.93
N SER A 306 1.47 14.51 -26.05
CA SER A 306 0.96 15.43 -25.03
C SER A 306 1.97 15.58 -23.87
N LEU A 307 3.17 16.04 -24.19
CA LEU A 307 4.33 16.03 -23.31
C LEU A 307 4.09 16.79 -21.99
N LYS A 308 4.45 16.16 -20.87
CA LYS A 308 4.44 16.77 -19.55
C LYS A 308 5.49 17.91 -19.46
N PRO A 309 5.28 18.90 -18.58
CA PRO A 309 6.33 19.86 -18.25
C PRO A 309 7.59 19.18 -17.68
N PRO A 310 8.79 19.79 -17.83
CA PRO A 310 10.04 19.20 -17.32
C PRO A 310 10.10 19.06 -15.80
N ALA A 311 9.42 19.95 -15.07
CA ALA A 311 9.44 19.96 -13.62
C ALA A 311 8.82 18.66 -13.07
N GLU A 312 9.56 17.97 -12.20
CA GLU A 312 9.14 16.75 -11.50
C GLU A 312 8.89 15.53 -12.41
N MET A 313 9.27 15.60 -13.69
CA MET A 313 9.13 14.48 -14.62
C MET A 313 9.95 13.26 -14.17
N GLU A 314 11.02 13.45 -13.41
CA GLU A 314 11.81 12.33 -12.86
C GLU A 314 11.01 11.44 -11.90
N GLU A 315 9.93 11.96 -11.30
CA GLU A 315 9.03 11.19 -10.42
C GLU A 315 8.09 10.29 -11.20
N MET A 316 7.97 10.45 -12.53
CA MET A 316 7.12 9.61 -13.38
C MET A 316 7.63 8.16 -13.49
N LYS A 317 8.81 7.87 -12.93
CA LYS A 317 9.22 6.48 -12.65
C LYS A 317 8.28 5.78 -11.64
N HIS A 318 7.50 6.50 -10.85
CA HIS A 318 6.55 5.94 -9.88
C HIS A 318 5.20 5.60 -10.52
N ASP A 319 5.02 5.83 -11.82
CA ASP A 319 3.77 5.57 -12.53
C ASP A 319 3.49 4.08 -12.80
N LYS A 320 4.38 3.22 -12.28
CA LYS A 320 4.27 1.75 -12.22
C LYS A 320 3.89 1.21 -10.84
N ASN A 321 3.66 2.07 -9.84
CA ASN A 321 3.41 1.62 -8.47
C ASN A 321 2.17 0.71 -8.36
N GLY A 322 1.13 0.95 -9.17
CA GLY A 322 -0.08 0.10 -9.21
C GLY A 322 0.22 -1.34 -9.65
N ALA A 323 0.95 -1.51 -10.75
CA ALA A 323 1.41 -2.82 -11.23
C ALA A 323 2.22 -3.57 -10.18
N ILE A 324 3.18 -2.89 -9.55
CA ILE A 324 4.05 -3.52 -8.56
C ILE A 324 3.26 -3.92 -7.31
N ALA A 325 2.33 -3.06 -6.86
CA ALA A 325 1.49 -3.34 -5.71
C ALA A 325 0.64 -4.61 -5.92
N VAL A 326 0.01 -4.78 -7.08
CA VAL A 326 -0.82 -5.98 -7.34
C VAL A 326 0.01 -7.27 -7.46
N LEU A 327 1.20 -7.19 -8.06
CA LEU A 327 2.10 -8.33 -8.22
C LEU A 327 2.63 -8.82 -6.86
N GLU A 328 3.13 -7.90 -6.02
CA GLU A 328 3.59 -8.26 -4.67
C GLU A 328 2.44 -8.59 -3.72
N ALA A 329 1.25 -8.03 -3.89
CA ALA A 329 0.08 -8.42 -3.10
C ALA A 329 -0.28 -9.89 -3.37
N ALA A 330 -0.34 -10.32 -4.64
CA ALA A 330 -0.56 -11.72 -4.99
C ALA A 330 0.52 -12.64 -4.42
N ALA A 331 1.79 -12.24 -4.48
CA ALA A 331 2.88 -13.01 -3.92
C ALA A 331 2.83 -13.10 -2.38
N THR A 332 2.40 -12.03 -1.71
CA THR A 332 2.17 -12.02 -0.25
C THR A 332 1.00 -12.91 0.13
N ILE A 333 -0.11 -12.87 -0.62
CA ILE A 333 -1.27 -13.74 -0.43
C ILE A 333 -0.86 -15.22 -0.56
N ALA A 334 -0.08 -15.57 -1.58
CA ALA A 334 0.38 -16.95 -1.79
C ALA A 334 1.27 -17.49 -0.66
N GLN A 335 2.04 -16.62 0.01
CA GLN A 335 2.81 -17.01 1.20
C GLN A 335 1.94 -17.19 2.44
N LEU A 336 0.87 -16.39 2.57
CA LEU A 336 -0.04 -16.44 3.71
C LEU A 336 -1.03 -17.61 3.62
N ASP A 337 -1.54 -17.89 2.43
CA ASP A 337 -2.49 -18.97 2.13
C ASP A 337 -2.14 -19.61 0.77
N PRO A 338 -1.19 -20.57 0.76
CA PRO A 338 -0.77 -21.25 -0.46
C PRO A 338 -1.94 -21.87 -1.23
N GLY A 339 -2.06 -21.49 -2.50
CA GLY A 339 -3.12 -21.95 -3.40
C GLY A 339 -4.44 -21.17 -3.27
N ARG A 340 -4.48 -20.03 -2.56
CA ARG A 340 -5.63 -19.12 -2.56
C ARG A 340 -5.89 -18.72 -4.03
N PRO A 341 -7.13 -18.87 -4.54
CA PRO A 341 -7.45 -18.41 -5.89
C PRO A 341 -7.30 -16.89 -5.97
N ILE A 342 -6.37 -16.43 -6.80
CA ILE A 342 -6.09 -15.02 -7.00
C ILE A 342 -5.45 -14.82 -8.38
N HIS A 343 -5.81 -13.75 -9.05
CA HIS A 343 -5.12 -13.27 -10.23
C HIS A 343 -4.55 -11.87 -9.97
N ALA A 344 -3.32 -11.61 -10.41
CA ALA A 344 -2.79 -10.27 -10.55
C ALA A 344 -2.40 -10.01 -12.01
N VAL A 345 -2.82 -8.88 -12.55
CA VAL A 345 -2.58 -8.48 -13.94
C VAL A 345 -1.92 -7.11 -13.94
N ALA A 346 -0.69 -7.01 -14.45
CA ALA A 346 0.02 -5.74 -14.59
C ALA A 346 0.14 -5.38 -16.07
N ALA A 347 -0.44 -4.23 -16.46
CA ALA A 347 -0.31 -3.68 -17.80
C ALA A 347 0.95 -2.81 -17.86
N CYS A 348 2.03 -3.37 -18.40
CA CYS A 348 3.35 -2.75 -18.38
C CYS A 348 3.67 -2.09 -19.72
N VAL A 349 3.90 -0.78 -19.70
CA VAL A 349 4.24 0.03 -20.89
C VAL A 349 5.28 1.08 -20.51
N GLU A 350 5.81 1.79 -21.50
CA GLU A 350 6.54 3.04 -21.31
C GLU A 350 5.95 4.06 -22.30
N ASN A 351 5.47 5.21 -21.80
CA ASN A 351 4.80 6.22 -22.61
C ASN A 351 5.81 7.28 -23.04
N MET A 352 6.22 7.25 -24.31
CA MET A 352 7.31 8.06 -24.86
C MET A 352 6.86 8.81 -26.13
N PRO A 353 7.31 10.07 -26.35
CA PRO A 353 7.21 10.71 -27.64
C PRO A 353 8.13 10.02 -28.64
N GLY A 354 7.78 10.07 -29.92
CA GLY A 354 8.61 9.53 -30.99
C GLY A 354 7.87 9.45 -32.31
N GLY A 355 8.58 9.13 -33.40
CA GLY A 355 7.98 9.02 -34.73
C GLY A 355 6.89 7.94 -34.85
N ASN A 356 6.91 6.94 -33.97
CA ASN A 356 5.91 5.87 -33.90
C ASN A 356 4.86 6.08 -32.80
N ALA A 357 4.94 7.18 -32.03
CA ALA A 357 4.04 7.41 -30.90
C ALA A 357 2.59 7.63 -31.36
N THR A 358 1.65 7.30 -30.48
CA THR A 358 0.25 7.68 -30.65
C THR A 358 0.11 9.19 -30.61
N ARG A 359 -0.83 9.73 -31.38
CA ARG A 359 -1.11 11.16 -31.47
C ARG A 359 -2.51 11.48 -30.96
N PRO A 360 -2.74 12.69 -30.42
CA PRO A 360 -4.08 13.22 -30.24
C PRO A 360 -4.89 13.12 -31.54
N GLY A 361 -6.09 12.55 -31.47
CA GLY A 361 -6.99 12.28 -32.61
C GLY A 361 -6.88 10.86 -33.20
N ASP A 362 -5.89 10.05 -32.81
CA ASP A 362 -5.85 8.64 -33.21
C ASP A 362 -7.05 7.90 -32.58
N VAL A 363 -7.73 7.05 -33.36
CA VAL A 363 -8.79 6.16 -32.87
C VAL A 363 -8.27 4.72 -32.82
N VAL A 364 -8.43 4.07 -31.67
CA VAL A 364 -7.98 2.70 -31.43
C VAL A 364 -9.15 1.80 -31.05
N THR A 365 -9.04 0.51 -31.34
CA THR A 365 -10.01 -0.50 -30.92
C THR A 365 -9.49 -1.19 -29.67
N ALA A 366 -10.26 -1.12 -28.59
CA ALA A 366 -10.01 -1.82 -27.34
C ALA A 366 -10.27 -3.32 -27.47
N LEU A 367 -9.76 -4.11 -26.52
CA LEU A 367 -9.92 -5.56 -26.47
C LEU A 367 -11.40 -5.99 -26.41
N ASN A 368 -12.27 -5.16 -25.81
CA ASN A 368 -13.73 -5.39 -25.79
C ASN A 368 -14.46 -4.94 -27.07
N GLY A 369 -13.73 -4.52 -28.11
CA GLY A 369 -14.26 -4.07 -29.39
C GLY A 369 -14.66 -2.59 -29.46
N LYS A 370 -14.72 -1.87 -28.32
CA LYS A 370 -15.07 -0.44 -28.32
C LYS A 370 -13.98 0.39 -28.99
N ARG A 371 -14.38 1.42 -29.74
CA ARG A 371 -13.48 2.38 -30.38
C ARG A 371 -13.29 3.59 -29.47
N VAL A 372 -12.04 3.91 -29.18
CA VAL A 372 -11.66 5.03 -28.30
C VAL A 372 -10.84 6.04 -29.10
N GLU A 373 -11.28 7.30 -29.11
CA GLU A 373 -10.47 8.42 -29.60
C GLU A 373 -9.50 8.87 -28.51
N ILE A 374 -8.22 8.89 -28.83
CA ILE A 374 -7.17 9.34 -27.91
C ILE A 374 -6.99 10.84 -28.13
N THR A 375 -7.57 11.67 -27.26
CA THR A 375 -7.46 13.14 -27.36
C THR A 375 -6.33 13.71 -26.53
N ASN A 376 -5.82 12.95 -25.55
CA ASN A 376 -4.65 13.30 -24.78
C ASN A 376 -3.82 12.04 -24.49
N THR A 377 -2.56 12.00 -24.91
CA THR A 377 -1.67 10.84 -24.73
C THR A 377 -1.07 10.74 -23.32
N ASP A 378 -1.30 11.75 -22.48
CA ASP A 378 -1.00 11.78 -21.03
C ASP A 378 -2.15 11.23 -20.17
N ALA A 379 -3.21 10.75 -20.84
CA ALA A 379 -4.30 9.99 -20.22
C ALA A 379 -4.19 8.52 -20.64
N GLU A 380 -2.98 7.97 -20.58
CA GLU A 380 -2.57 6.64 -21.03
C GLU A 380 -2.94 5.53 -20.03
N GLY A 381 -2.87 5.80 -18.72
CA GLY A 381 -3.10 4.79 -17.70
C GLY A 381 -4.47 4.12 -17.81
N ARG A 382 -5.51 4.90 -18.13
CA ARG A 382 -6.88 4.36 -18.31
C ARG A 382 -6.99 3.47 -19.56
N LEU A 383 -6.21 3.77 -20.60
CA LEU A 383 -6.20 2.99 -21.84
C LEU A 383 -5.63 1.59 -21.57
N ILE A 384 -4.46 1.51 -20.92
CA ILE A 384 -3.83 0.21 -20.64
C ILE A 384 -4.63 -0.61 -19.61
N LEU A 385 -5.29 0.06 -18.65
CA LEU A 385 -6.17 -0.58 -17.68
C LEU A 385 -7.43 -1.13 -18.33
N GLY A 386 -8.04 -0.43 -19.29
CA GLY A 386 -9.25 -0.92 -19.96
C GLY A 386 -9.06 -2.27 -20.64
N ASP A 387 -7.95 -2.45 -21.39
CA ASP A 387 -7.61 -3.75 -21.99
C ASP A 387 -7.30 -4.81 -20.92
N ALA A 388 -6.58 -4.44 -19.85
CA ALA A 388 -6.19 -5.36 -18.79
C ALA A 388 -7.36 -5.82 -17.90
N LEU A 389 -8.30 -4.93 -17.60
CA LEU A 389 -9.56 -5.22 -16.90
C LEU A 389 -10.41 -6.20 -17.71
N HIS A 390 -10.57 -5.93 -19.01
CA HIS A 390 -11.30 -6.83 -19.89
C HIS A 390 -10.63 -8.20 -20.00
N TYR A 391 -9.29 -8.24 -20.12
CA TYR A 391 -8.53 -9.48 -20.10
C TYR A 391 -8.75 -10.27 -18.81
N ALA A 392 -8.67 -9.62 -17.65
CA ALA A 392 -8.90 -10.26 -16.36
C ALA A 392 -10.32 -10.83 -16.23
N GLU A 393 -11.33 -10.09 -16.69
CA GLU A 393 -12.72 -10.55 -16.68
C GLU A 393 -12.93 -11.74 -17.62
N ARG A 394 -12.49 -11.64 -18.87
CA ARG A 394 -12.85 -12.61 -19.92
C ARG A 394 -11.93 -13.80 -19.99
N GLU A 395 -10.62 -13.56 -20.06
CA GLU A 395 -9.62 -14.61 -20.24
C GLU A 395 -9.33 -15.35 -18.93
N LEU A 396 -9.31 -14.61 -17.81
CA LEU A 396 -9.13 -15.21 -16.50
C LEU A 396 -10.46 -15.57 -15.83
N GLY A 397 -11.60 -15.14 -16.35
CA GLY A 397 -12.92 -15.44 -15.78
C GLY A 397 -13.11 -14.85 -14.38
N ALA A 398 -12.50 -13.69 -14.11
CA ALA A 398 -12.63 -12.99 -12.85
C ALA A 398 -14.09 -12.58 -12.60
N THR A 399 -14.54 -12.69 -11.35
CA THR A 399 -15.89 -12.28 -10.95
C THR A 399 -15.90 -11.02 -10.10
N HIS A 400 -14.74 -10.59 -9.61
CA HIS A 400 -14.56 -9.37 -8.83
C HIS A 400 -13.22 -8.75 -9.24
N LEU A 401 -13.23 -7.46 -9.53
CA LEU A 401 -12.06 -6.74 -10.04
C LEU A 401 -11.69 -5.60 -9.10
N VAL A 402 -10.41 -5.49 -8.75
CA VAL A 402 -9.87 -4.26 -8.15
C VAL A 402 -8.74 -3.77 -9.02
N ASP A 403 -8.82 -2.54 -9.51
CA ASP A 403 -7.68 -1.92 -10.17
C ASP A 403 -6.98 -0.86 -9.32
N VAL A 404 -5.67 -0.73 -9.51
CA VAL A 404 -4.80 0.16 -8.75
C VAL A 404 -3.95 0.98 -9.71
N ALA A 405 -4.04 2.31 -9.59
CA ALA A 405 -3.39 3.19 -10.53
C ALA A 405 -2.99 4.54 -9.92
N THR A 406 -1.81 5.03 -10.30
CA THR A 406 -1.46 6.45 -10.22
C THR A 406 -2.14 7.18 -11.39
N LEU A 407 -3.46 7.39 -11.30
CA LEU A 407 -4.25 7.67 -12.50
C LEU A 407 -4.46 9.16 -12.76
N THR A 408 -4.80 9.95 -11.73
CA THR A 408 -5.14 11.36 -11.94
C THR A 408 -4.41 12.30 -10.98
N GLY A 409 -3.83 13.36 -11.54
CA GLY A 409 -3.31 14.47 -10.72
C GLY A 409 -4.39 15.18 -9.88
N ILE A 410 -5.66 15.04 -10.25
CA ILE A 410 -6.79 15.60 -9.48
C ILE A 410 -7.03 14.84 -8.18
N ALA A 411 -6.79 13.53 -8.11
CA ALA A 411 -6.87 12.81 -6.83
C ALA A 411 -5.91 13.41 -5.80
N TYR A 412 -4.65 13.69 -6.19
CA TYR A 412 -3.69 14.38 -5.33
C TYR A 412 -4.12 15.81 -5.00
N ALA A 413 -4.61 16.58 -5.99
CA ALA A 413 -5.06 17.95 -5.74
C ALA A 413 -6.25 18.03 -4.77
N ALA A 414 -7.13 17.02 -4.76
CA ALA A 414 -8.31 16.96 -3.90
C ALA A 414 -8.02 16.39 -2.51
N TYR A 415 -7.20 15.34 -2.42
CA TYR A 415 -7.03 14.53 -1.19
C TYR A 415 -5.61 14.55 -0.61
N GLY A 416 -4.66 15.20 -1.28
CA GLY A 416 -3.27 15.29 -0.84
C GLY A 416 -2.55 13.94 -0.86
N GLY A 417 -1.55 13.80 0.02
CA GLY A 417 -0.67 12.63 0.08
C GLY A 417 -1.04 11.55 1.10
N GLU A 418 -2.17 11.70 1.78
CA GLU A 418 -2.55 10.85 2.92
C GLU A 418 -3.83 10.03 2.67
N VAL A 419 -4.64 10.43 1.69
CA VAL A 419 -5.93 9.80 1.35
C VAL A 419 -5.95 9.48 -0.14
N ALA A 420 -6.20 8.22 -0.50
CA ALA A 420 -6.39 7.80 -1.88
C ALA A 420 -7.86 7.97 -2.30
N ALA A 421 -8.12 8.19 -3.59
CA ALA A 421 -9.49 8.23 -4.09
C ALA A 421 -9.95 6.83 -4.50
N THR A 422 -11.24 6.54 -4.35
CA THR A 422 -11.81 5.25 -4.77
C THR A 422 -13.22 5.40 -5.33
N CYS A 423 -13.61 4.50 -6.23
CA CYS A 423 -14.98 4.36 -6.70
C CYS A 423 -15.25 2.90 -7.06
N GLY A 424 -16.51 2.55 -7.27
CA GLY A 424 -16.87 1.19 -7.71
C GLY A 424 -18.27 1.10 -8.26
N THR A 425 -18.57 -0.04 -8.88
CA THR A 425 -19.89 -0.33 -9.50
C THR A 425 -20.82 -1.10 -8.57
N ASP A 426 -20.29 -1.75 -7.54
CA ASP A 426 -21.06 -2.51 -6.56
C ASP A 426 -20.81 -1.98 -5.14
N ALA A 427 -21.87 -1.55 -4.46
CA ALA A 427 -21.77 -0.95 -3.13
C ALA A 427 -21.29 -1.94 -2.07
N GLY A 428 -21.70 -3.21 -2.17
CA GLY A 428 -21.31 -4.25 -1.22
C GLY A 428 -19.83 -4.57 -1.31
N PHE A 429 -19.30 -4.71 -2.53
CA PHE A 429 -17.89 -4.96 -2.77
C PHE A 429 -17.01 -3.74 -2.43
N LEU A 430 -17.50 -2.52 -2.68
CA LEU A 430 -16.82 -1.29 -2.26
C LEU A 430 -16.73 -1.18 -0.73
N ASP A 431 -17.82 -1.50 0.00
CA ASP A 431 -17.81 -1.56 1.46
C ASP A 431 -16.87 -2.65 1.99
N GLU A 432 -16.80 -3.81 1.33
CA GLU A 432 -15.85 -4.87 1.65
C GLU A 432 -14.40 -4.40 1.49
N PHE A 433 -14.10 -3.69 0.40
CA PHE A 433 -12.79 -3.09 0.18
C PHE A 433 -12.44 -2.07 1.26
N HIS A 434 -13.35 -1.15 1.59
CA HIS A 434 -13.11 -0.17 2.65
C HIS A 434 -12.87 -0.80 4.01
N LEU A 435 -13.52 -1.93 4.30
CA LEU A 435 -13.25 -2.73 5.49
C LEU A 435 -11.82 -3.27 5.49
N ALA A 436 -11.39 -3.85 4.36
CA ALA A 436 -10.03 -4.34 4.18
C ALA A 436 -8.99 -3.22 4.30
N ALA A 437 -9.24 -2.04 3.72
CA ALA A 437 -8.36 -0.89 3.80
C ALA A 437 -8.23 -0.34 5.23
N ARG A 438 -9.35 -0.25 5.97
CA ARG A 438 -9.32 0.06 7.40
C ARG A 438 -8.50 -0.96 8.17
N ARG A 439 -8.63 -2.25 7.85
CA ARG A 439 -7.81 -3.29 8.47
C ARG A 439 -6.33 -3.15 8.14
N ALA A 440 -6.01 -2.70 6.94
CA ALA A 440 -4.65 -2.44 6.47
C ALA A 440 -4.00 -1.18 7.07
N GLY A 441 -4.79 -0.24 7.61
CA GLY A 441 -4.29 1.06 8.03
C GLY A 441 -4.07 2.03 6.85
N GLU A 442 -4.78 1.82 5.75
CA GLU A 442 -4.76 2.71 4.58
C GLU A 442 -6.11 3.44 4.44
N VAL A 443 -6.06 4.71 4.02
CA VAL A 443 -7.25 5.57 3.94
C VAL A 443 -7.62 5.80 2.48
N TYR A 444 -8.86 5.45 2.16
CA TYR A 444 -9.47 5.70 0.86
C TYR A 444 -10.76 6.48 1.05
N TRP A 445 -11.05 7.40 0.12
CA TRP A 445 -12.27 8.19 0.14
C TRP A 445 -13.07 7.98 -1.14
N PRO A 446 -14.36 7.58 -1.03
CA PRO A 446 -15.18 7.32 -2.19
C PRO A 446 -15.57 8.60 -2.93
N TYR A 447 -15.56 8.55 -4.26
CA TYR A 447 -16.17 9.53 -5.15
C TYR A 447 -17.23 8.86 -6.05
N PRO A 448 -18.27 9.60 -6.51
CA PRO A 448 -19.35 9.02 -7.27
C PRO A 448 -18.99 8.79 -8.75
N LEU A 449 -19.53 7.71 -9.34
CA LEU A 449 -19.58 7.52 -10.79
C LEU A 449 -20.80 8.26 -11.37
N ALA A 450 -20.76 9.59 -11.37
CA ALA A 450 -21.91 10.42 -11.73
C ALA A 450 -22.16 10.44 -13.25
N GLU A 451 -23.27 9.82 -13.69
CA GLU A 451 -23.68 9.71 -15.11
C GLU A 451 -23.77 11.05 -15.86
N ALA A 452 -24.02 12.14 -15.14
CA ALA A 452 -24.10 13.49 -15.71
C ALA A 452 -22.84 13.90 -16.50
N TYR A 453 -21.70 13.26 -16.23
CA TYR A 453 -20.42 13.51 -16.89
C TYR A 453 -20.13 12.59 -18.09
N VAL A 454 -20.98 11.60 -18.41
CA VAL A 454 -20.76 10.69 -19.55
C VAL A 454 -20.74 11.46 -20.88
N LYS A 455 -21.63 12.45 -21.05
CA LYS A 455 -21.66 13.32 -22.25
C LYS A 455 -20.33 14.04 -22.52
N ASN A 456 -19.52 14.27 -21.49
CA ASN A 456 -18.20 14.92 -21.64
C ASN A 456 -17.15 13.97 -22.22
N MET A 457 -17.46 12.68 -22.37
CA MET A 457 -16.63 11.68 -23.03
C MET A 457 -17.10 11.39 -24.47
N SER A 458 -18.14 12.07 -24.96
CA SER A 458 -18.60 11.89 -26.34
C SER A 458 -17.62 12.48 -27.36
N THR A 459 -17.56 11.84 -28.52
CA THR A 459 -16.82 12.30 -29.71
C THR A 459 -17.59 11.91 -30.97
N TRP A 460 -17.26 12.53 -32.10
CA TRP A 460 -17.84 12.22 -33.41
C TRP A 460 -17.08 11.12 -34.16
N SER A 461 -15.88 10.74 -33.71
CA SER A 461 -14.95 9.85 -34.42
C SER A 461 -14.95 8.39 -33.93
N ALA A 462 -15.48 8.13 -32.73
CA ALA A 462 -15.38 6.88 -32.00
C ALA A 462 -16.55 6.72 -31.00
N ASP A 463 -16.59 5.64 -30.22
CA ASP A 463 -17.65 5.44 -29.22
C ASP A 463 -17.53 6.46 -28.07
N PHE A 464 -16.30 6.79 -27.67
CA PHE A 464 -15.97 7.81 -26.69
C PHE A 464 -14.49 8.24 -26.79
N GLN A 465 -14.15 9.36 -26.15
CA GLN A 465 -12.79 9.88 -26.05
C GLN A 465 -12.15 9.58 -24.70
N ASN A 466 -10.82 9.38 -24.66
CA ASN A 466 -10.10 9.03 -23.43
C ASN A 466 -9.97 10.20 -22.44
N SER A 467 -10.02 11.44 -22.93
CA SER A 467 -9.84 12.64 -22.13
C SER A 467 -10.76 13.77 -22.60
N GLY A 468 -10.79 14.88 -21.85
CA GLY A 468 -11.57 16.07 -22.17
C GLY A 468 -11.10 17.27 -21.33
N SER A 469 -12.04 18.09 -20.84
CA SER A 469 -11.71 19.25 -19.98
C SER A 469 -11.02 18.83 -18.65
N ARG A 470 -10.60 19.77 -17.79
CA ARG A 470 -10.10 19.40 -16.44
C ARG A 470 -11.23 19.04 -15.47
N GLU A 471 -12.43 19.56 -15.72
CA GLU A 471 -13.62 19.43 -14.88
C GLU A 471 -13.97 17.95 -14.64
N ALA A 472 -14.21 17.58 -13.38
CA ALA A 472 -14.61 16.23 -12.98
C ALA A 472 -13.74 15.10 -13.60
N SER A 473 -12.47 15.37 -13.88
CA SER A 473 -11.59 14.40 -14.56
C SER A 473 -11.36 13.13 -13.73
N LEU A 474 -11.34 13.23 -12.39
CA LEU A 474 -11.35 12.07 -11.50
C LEU A 474 -12.58 11.16 -11.75
N ILE A 475 -13.78 11.75 -11.73
CA ILE A 475 -15.05 11.03 -11.99
C ILE A 475 -15.05 10.42 -13.39
N ARG A 476 -14.68 11.19 -14.41
CA ARG A 476 -14.64 10.72 -15.80
C ARG A 476 -13.61 9.63 -16.04
N SER A 477 -12.52 9.58 -15.25
CA SER A 477 -11.57 8.47 -15.31
C SER A 477 -12.19 7.17 -14.81
N GLY A 478 -12.96 7.24 -13.71
CA GLY A 478 -13.75 6.10 -13.23
C GLY A 478 -14.82 5.66 -14.24
N LEU A 479 -15.55 6.61 -14.83
CA LEU A 479 -16.54 6.33 -15.87
C LEU A 479 -15.91 5.69 -17.12
N PHE A 480 -14.73 6.15 -17.54
CA PHE A 480 -13.98 5.55 -18.63
C PHE A 480 -13.65 4.08 -18.34
N LEU A 481 -13.12 3.77 -17.15
CA LEU A 481 -12.76 2.40 -16.77
C LEU A 481 -13.99 1.49 -16.66
N ARG A 482 -15.12 2.03 -16.20
CA ARG A 482 -16.40 1.30 -16.11
C ARG A 482 -16.83 0.71 -17.46
N GLU A 483 -16.47 1.34 -18.59
CA GLU A 483 -16.81 0.86 -19.93
C GLU A 483 -16.17 -0.50 -20.28
N PHE A 484 -15.22 -0.98 -19.48
CA PHE A 484 -14.45 -2.21 -19.73
C PHE A 484 -14.74 -3.34 -18.74
N VAL A 485 -15.67 -3.13 -17.81
CA VAL A 485 -16.04 -4.11 -16.77
C VAL A 485 -17.53 -4.38 -16.78
N THR A 486 -17.93 -5.62 -16.50
CA THR A 486 -19.33 -6.04 -16.33
C THR A 486 -19.60 -6.74 -14.99
N VAL A 487 -18.56 -7.00 -14.21
CA VAL A 487 -18.61 -7.62 -12.87
C VAL A 487 -18.37 -6.58 -11.77
N PRO A 488 -18.67 -6.89 -10.48
CA PRO A 488 -18.32 -6.02 -9.36
C PRO A 488 -16.87 -5.54 -9.42
N TRP A 489 -16.69 -4.22 -9.38
CA TRP A 489 -15.41 -3.57 -9.62
C TRP A 489 -15.17 -2.40 -8.67
N VAL A 490 -13.92 -2.26 -8.23
CA VAL A 490 -13.41 -1.14 -7.42
C VAL A 490 -12.15 -0.57 -8.08
N HIS A 491 -12.09 0.75 -8.20
CA HIS A 491 -10.93 1.50 -8.68
C HIS A 491 -10.23 2.20 -7.53
N LEU A 492 -8.91 2.09 -7.47
CA LEU A 492 -8.07 2.79 -6.50
C LEU A 492 -7.15 3.79 -7.23
N ASP A 493 -7.45 5.07 -7.14
CA ASP A 493 -6.55 6.13 -7.59
C ASP A 493 -5.58 6.50 -6.46
N ILE A 494 -4.38 5.94 -6.55
CA ILE A 494 -3.30 6.10 -5.58
C ILE A 494 -2.32 7.21 -5.97
N ALA A 495 -2.63 8.06 -6.97
CA ALA A 495 -1.71 9.10 -7.45
C ALA A 495 -1.13 9.97 -6.32
N GLY A 496 -1.92 10.27 -5.29
CA GLY A 496 -1.47 11.04 -4.13
C GLY A 496 -0.69 10.23 -3.09
N THR A 497 -1.04 8.96 -2.89
CA THR A 497 -0.49 8.15 -1.78
C THR A 497 0.63 7.21 -2.20
N ALA A 498 0.86 7.02 -3.50
CA ALA A 498 1.80 6.03 -4.04
C ALA A 498 3.27 6.31 -3.69
N TYR A 499 3.66 7.58 -3.52
CA TYR A 499 5.04 7.97 -3.19
C TYR A 499 5.07 9.29 -2.42
N ARG A 500 6.17 9.50 -1.68
CA ARG A 500 6.45 10.76 -0.97
C ARG A 500 7.60 11.49 -1.65
N ARG A 501 7.50 12.81 -1.74
CA ARG A 501 8.59 13.68 -2.21
C ARG A 501 9.51 14.15 -1.08
N GLY A 502 8.96 14.29 0.13
CA GLY A 502 9.67 14.70 1.33
C GLY A 502 9.95 13.57 2.31
N VAL A 503 10.71 13.89 3.35
CA VAL A 503 10.99 13.00 4.49
C VAL A 503 10.02 13.31 5.63
N ALA A 504 9.52 12.27 6.27
CA ALA A 504 8.76 12.31 7.52
C ALA A 504 9.52 11.54 8.61
N PRO A 505 9.19 11.73 9.91
CA PRO A 505 9.80 10.95 10.99
C PRO A 505 9.71 9.43 10.78
N PHE A 506 8.66 8.97 10.10
CA PHE A 506 8.33 7.56 9.88
C PHE A 506 8.66 7.03 8.47
N ALA A 507 9.02 7.87 7.50
CA ALA A 507 9.28 7.45 6.11
C ALA A 507 10.18 8.43 5.35
N GLY A 508 11.02 7.96 4.43
CA GLY A 508 11.76 8.80 3.48
C GLY A 508 11.01 9.06 2.16
N ARG A 509 11.75 9.64 1.19
CA ARG A 509 11.28 9.88 -0.19
C ARG A 509 11.11 8.56 -0.95
N GLY A 510 10.21 8.54 -1.93
CA GLY A 510 9.95 7.42 -2.83
C GLY A 510 8.66 6.69 -2.47
N SER A 511 8.52 5.49 -3.01
CA SER A 511 7.30 4.69 -2.90
C SER A 511 6.93 4.39 -1.44
N THR A 512 5.62 4.48 -1.18
CA THR A 512 5.01 4.11 0.11
C THR A 512 4.61 2.64 0.18
N GLY A 513 4.48 1.98 -0.97
CA GLY A 513 3.89 0.65 -1.07
C GLY A 513 2.35 0.62 -0.97
N ALA A 514 1.69 1.77 -1.17
CA ALA A 514 0.24 1.92 -1.09
C ALA A 514 -0.54 0.83 -1.87
N ALA A 515 -1.72 0.50 -1.37
CA ALA A 515 -2.65 -0.53 -1.85
C ALA A 515 -2.21 -1.97 -1.59
N HIS A 516 -0.91 -2.27 -1.49
CA HIS A 516 -0.43 -3.65 -1.27
C HIS A 516 -1.12 -4.32 -0.10
N THR A 517 -1.14 -3.65 1.07
CA THR A 517 -1.70 -4.25 2.28
C THR A 517 -3.23 -4.33 2.21
N SER A 518 -3.91 -3.33 1.65
CA SER A 518 -5.38 -3.35 1.47
C SER A 518 -5.82 -4.50 0.57
N LEU A 519 -5.08 -4.76 -0.52
CA LEU A 519 -5.32 -5.88 -1.41
C LEU A 519 -5.12 -7.24 -0.71
N VAL A 520 -4.07 -7.36 0.12
CA VAL A 520 -3.84 -8.57 0.93
C VAL A 520 -5.00 -8.76 1.92
N GLU A 521 -5.41 -7.73 2.65
CA GLU A 521 -6.53 -7.81 3.60
C GLU A 521 -7.88 -8.11 2.91
N LEU A 522 -8.08 -7.67 1.66
CA LEU A 522 -9.27 -7.97 0.87
C LEU A 522 -9.30 -9.44 0.45
N ALA A 523 -8.19 -9.94 -0.10
CA ALA A 523 -8.09 -11.33 -0.56
C ALA A 523 -8.14 -12.33 0.59
N MET A 524 -7.64 -11.95 1.76
CA MET A 524 -7.70 -12.74 3.00
C MET A 524 -9.06 -12.63 3.72
N GLY A 525 -9.98 -11.80 3.22
CA GLY A 525 -11.38 -11.80 3.60
C GLY A 525 -12.00 -13.20 3.57
N GLY A 526 -12.92 -13.48 4.48
CA GLY A 526 -13.51 -14.81 4.68
C GLY A 526 -12.64 -15.81 5.44
N GLY A 527 -11.42 -15.43 5.88
CA GLY A 527 -10.51 -16.28 6.66
C GLY A 527 -9.63 -17.20 5.79
N VAL A 528 -8.64 -17.87 6.40
CA VAL A 528 -7.74 -18.83 5.71
C VAL A 528 -8.47 -20.13 5.41
N ARG A 529 -8.18 -20.78 4.27
CA ARG A 529 -8.71 -22.12 3.99
C ARG A 529 -8.17 -23.12 5.02
N ARG A 530 -9.05 -23.92 5.64
CA ARG A 530 -8.69 -24.99 6.58
C ARG A 530 -8.09 -26.18 5.86
#